data_AF-A0A550GT86-F1
#
_entry.id   AF-A0A550GT86-F1
#
_cell.length_a   1.000
_cell.length_b   1.000
_cell.length_c   1.000
_cell.angle_alpha   90.00
_cell.angle_beta   90.00
_cell.angle_gamma   90.00
#
_symmetry.space_group_name_H-M   'P 1'
#
loop_
_entity.id
_entity.type
_entity.pdbx_description
1 polymer ?
#
loop_
_entity_poly.entity_id
_entity_poly.type
_entity_poly.pdbx_seq_one_letter_code
_entity_poly.pdbx_strand_id
1 'polypeptide(L)'
;MCSGLDPAETPVCEVMSEPVIVVGPEEPLEKAVELMLIQRIKKLPVMERDDGVMKLIGILSLLDVAQLHPDLLEGLRAMVEEQFASIEGDFYVS
;
A
#
# COMPACT_ATOMS: atom_id res chain seq x y z
N MET A 1 -7.01 5.25 19.00
CA MET A 1 -6.68 5.64 20.38
C MET A 1 -5.21 5.39 20.58
N CYS A 2 -4.42 6.37 21.04
CA CYS A 2 -3.02 6.13 21.38
C CYS A 2 -2.99 5.40 22.72
N SER A 3 -2.40 4.21 22.80
CA SER A 3 -2.42 3.32 23.97
C SER A 3 -1.59 3.82 25.17
N GLY A 4 -0.95 5.01 25.06
CA GLY A 4 -0.18 5.60 26.15
C GLY A 4 1.07 4.79 26.54
N LEU A 5 1.51 3.90 25.66
CA LEU A 5 2.66 3.02 25.87
C LEU A 5 3.97 3.81 25.87
N ASP A 6 4.92 3.38 26.71
CA ASP A 6 6.24 4.02 26.82
C ASP A 6 7.12 3.62 25.64
N PRO A 7 7.56 4.55 24.77
CA PRO A 7 8.40 4.22 23.62
C PRO A 7 9.78 3.67 23.98
N ALA A 8 10.26 3.83 25.23
CA ALA A 8 11.52 3.26 25.68
C ALA A 8 11.43 1.75 25.95
N GLU A 9 10.27 1.27 26.39
CA GLU A 9 10.07 -0.11 26.85
C GLU A 9 9.21 -0.93 25.89
N THR A 10 8.46 -0.29 24.99
CA THR A 10 7.51 -0.98 24.10
C THR A 10 8.19 -1.48 22.83
N PRO A 11 8.22 -2.80 22.57
CA PRO A 11 8.71 -3.35 21.31
C PRO A 11 7.88 -2.87 20.11
N VAL A 12 8.54 -2.59 18.97
CA VAL A 12 7.86 -2.15 17.73
C VAL A 12 6.82 -3.17 17.27
N CYS A 13 7.08 -4.46 17.45
CA CYS A 13 6.16 -5.53 17.06
C CYS A 13 4.81 -5.46 17.80
N GLU A 14 4.73 -4.82 18.96
CA GLU A 14 3.46 -4.67 19.70
C GLU A 14 2.57 -3.55 19.16
N VAL A 15 3.13 -2.62 18.39
CA VAL A 15 2.44 -1.42 17.90
C VAL A 15 2.38 -1.32 16.38
N MET A 16 3.12 -2.17 15.66
CA MET A 16 3.12 -2.17 14.20
C MET A 16 1.81 -2.73 13.63
N SER A 17 1.43 -2.25 12.45
CA SER A 17 0.27 -2.79 11.73
C SER A 17 0.62 -4.09 11.04
N GLU A 18 -0.23 -5.10 11.19
CA GLU A 18 -0.13 -6.41 10.54
C GLU A 18 -1.47 -6.79 9.87
N PRO A 19 -1.47 -7.53 8.76
CA PRO A 19 -0.30 -7.96 7.99
C PRO A 19 0.35 -6.79 7.22
N VAL A 20 1.67 -6.83 7.06
CA VAL A 20 2.40 -5.85 6.24
C VAL A 20 2.13 -6.14 4.77
N ILE A 21 1.63 -5.14 4.05
CA ILE A 21 1.41 -5.21 2.60
C ILE A 21 2.73 -4.86 1.91
N VAL A 22 3.19 -5.72 1.01
CA VAL A 22 4.49 -5.60 0.32
C VAL A 22 4.32 -5.87 -1.17
N VAL A 23 5.30 -5.45 -1.96
CA VAL A 23 5.39 -5.74 -3.41
C VAL A 23 6.78 -6.27 -3.77
N GLY A 24 6.89 -7.05 -4.83
CA GLY A 24 8.15 -7.48 -5.41
C GLY A 24 8.81 -6.44 -6.32
N PRO A 25 10.13 -6.52 -6.56
CA PRO A 25 10.83 -5.62 -7.48
C PRO A 25 10.38 -5.75 -8.94
N GLU A 26 9.94 -6.95 -9.34
CA GLU A 26 9.51 -7.26 -10.71
C GLU A 26 8.00 -7.06 -10.92
N GLU A 27 7.28 -6.60 -9.89
CA GLU A 27 5.84 -6.32 -10.01
C GLU A 27 5.60 -4.99 -10.75
N PRO A 28 4.55 -4.89 -11.59
CA PRO A 28 4.23 -3.65 -12.30
C PRO A 28 3.97 -2.48 -11.36
N LEU A 29 4.44 -1.30 -11.75
CA LEU A 29 4.26 -0.08 -10.95
C LEU A 29 2.77 0.26 -10.76
N GLU A 30 1.96 0.00 -11.78
CA GLU A 30 0.51 0.15 -11.76
C GLU A 30 -0.11 -0.64 -10.60
N LYS A 31 0.36 -1.87 -10.39
CA LYS A 31 -0.13 -2.76 -9.34
C LYS A 31 0.21 -2.22 -7.96
N ALA A 32 1.43 -1.72 -7.78
CA ALA A 32 1.85 -1.10 -6.53
C ALA A 32 1.00 0.14 -6.21
N VAL A 33 0.75 1.02 -7.19
CA VAL A 33 -0.08 2.21 -7.01
C VAL A 33 -1.53 1.86 -6.72
N GLU A 34 -2.10 0.89 -7.45
CA GLU A 34 -3.45 0.38 -7.19
C GLU A 34 -3.58 -0.13 -5.74
N LEU A 35 -2.62 -0.93 -5.26
CA LEU A 35 -2.57 -1.41 -3.88
C LEU A 35 -2.50 -0.25 -2.88
N MET A 36 -1.67 0.76 -3.13
CA MET A 36 -1.60 1.96 -2.28
C MET A 36 -2.95 2.67 -2.17
N LEU A 37 -3.66 2.84 -3.29
CA LEU A 37 -4.96 3.51 -3.34
C LEU A 37 -6.05 2.69 -2.62
N ILE A 38 -6.16 1.40 -2.93
CA ILE A 38 -7.16 0.50 -2.34
C ILE A 38 -6.95 0.36 -0.83
N GLN A 39 -5.71 0.13 -0.40
CA GLN A 39 -5.38 -0.08 1.01
C GLN A 39 -5.23 1.24 1.78
N ARG A 40 -5.35 2.38 1.10
CA ARG A 40 -5.20 3.74 1.65
C ARG A 40 -3.85 3.95 2.35
N ILE A 41 -2.79 3.32 1.84
CA ILE A 41 -1.42 3.46 2.30
C ILE A 41 -0.59 4.23 1.28
N LYS A 42 0.43 4.95 1.75
CA LYS A 42 1.25 5.82 0.89
C LYS A 42 2.65 5.26 0.61
N LYS A 43 2.99 4.15 1.25
CA LYS A 43 4.33 3.54 1.22
C LYS A 43 4.15 2.04 1.14
N LEU A 44 4.95 1.41 0.31
CA LEU A 44 5.03 -0.04 0.17
C LEU A 44 6.48 -0.47 0.33
N PRO A 45 6.77 -1.40 1.26
CA PRO A 45 8.03 -2.11 1.27
C PRO A 45 8.17 -2.95 0.00
N VAL A 46 9.34 -2.88 -0.63
CA VAL A 46 9.71 -3.74 -1.75
C VAL A 46 10.54 -4.89 -1.21
N MET A 47 10.02 -6.10 -1.34
CA MET A 47 10.61 -7.32 -0.80
C MET A 47 11.03 -8.26 -1.92
N GLU A 48 12.21 -8.85 -1.80
CA GLU A 48 12.73 -9.84 -2.74
C GLU A 48 12.99 -11.16 -2.03
N ARG A 49 12.74 -12.28 -2.72
CA ARG A 49 13.11 -13.60 -2.22
C ARG A 49 14.53 -13.91 -2.68
N ASP A 50 15.41 -14.10 -1.72
CA ASP A 50 16.81 -14.47 -1.94
C ASP A 50 17.19 -15.64 -1.03
N ASP A 51 17.70 -16.72 -1.61
CA ASP A 51 18.03 -17.98 -0.91
C ASP A 51 16.91 -18.51 0.02
N GLY A 52 15.66 -18.36 -0.41
CA GLY A 52 14.48 -18.80 0.35
C GLY A 52 14.05 -17.86 1.46
N VAL A 53 14.78 -16.76 1.70
CA VAL A 53 14.47 -15.74 2.70
C VAL A 53 13.88 -14.49 2.03
N MET A 54 12.87 -13.88 2.63
CA MET A 54 12.35 -12.58 2.16
C MET A 54 13.24 -11.45 2.71
N LYS A 55 13.78 -10.62 1.83
CA LYS A 55 14.64 -9.48 2.16
C LYS A 55 13.97 -8.18 1.76
N LEU A 56 14.05 -7.17 2.63
CA LEU A 56 13.66 -5.80 2.29
C LEU A 56 14.76 -5.17 1.44
N ILE A 57 14.44 -4.83 0.20
CA ILE A 57 15.39 -4.22 -0.75
C ILE A 57 15.13 -2.73 -0.98
N GLY A 58 13.95 -2.23 -0.62
CA GLY A 58 13.61 -0.83 -0.78
C GLY A 58 12.26 -0.43 -0.23
N ILE A 59 11.94 0.86 -0.37
CA ILE A 59 10.63 1.42 -0.07
C ILE A 59 10.19 2.22 -1.29
N LEU A 60 8.99 1.95 -1.79
CA LEU A 60 8.34 2.74 -2.82
C LEU A 60 7.28 3.63 -2.15
N SER A 61 7.28 4.93 -2.44
CA SER A 61 6.24 5.84 -1.95
C SER A 61 5.39 6.41 -3.07
N LEU A 62 4.14 6.75 -2.73
CA LEU A 62 3.22 7.42 -3.65
C LEU A 62 3.78 8.77 -4.13
N LEU A 63 4.64 9.42 -3.32
CA LEU A 63 5.31 10.65 -3.70
C LEU A 63 6.34 10.42 -4.80
N ASP A 64 7.12 9.34 -4.74
CA ASP A 64 8.09 8.99 -5.79
C ASP A 64 7.37 8.79 -7.12
N VAL A 65 6.23 8.08 -7.09
CA VAL A 65 5.38 7.89 -8.28
C VAL A 65 4.81 9.21 -8.78
N ALA A 66 4.27 10.05 -7.90
CA ALA A 66 3.69 11.33 -8.30
C ALA A 66 4.73 12.27 -8.94
N GLN A 67 6.00 12.19 -8.54
CA GLN A 67 7.07 13.00 -9.11
C GLN A 67 7.55 12.48 -10.48
N LEU A 68 7.61 11.17 -10.66
CA LEU A 68 8.15 10.55 -11.88
C LEU A 68 7.08 10.26 -12.93
N HIS A 69 5.86 9.98 -12.52
CA HIS A 69 4.78 9.49 -13.36
C HIS A 69 3.39 9.97 -12.87
N PRO A 70 3.10 11.28 -12.88
CA PRO A 70 1.85 11.84 -12.36
C PRO A 70 0.60 11.27 -13.07
N ASP A 71 0.67 11.06 -14.38
CA ASP A 71 -0.46 10.55 -15.18
C ASP A 71 -0.92 9.15 -14.72
N LEU A 72 0.00 8.32 -14.23
CA LEU A 72 -0.31 6.98 -13.73
C LEU A 72 -1.19 7.06 -12.48
N LEU A 73 -0.87 7.99 -11.58
CA LEU A 73 -1.62 8.17 -10.33
C LEU A 73 -3.03 8.70 -10.60
N GLU A 74 -3.17 9.66 -11.51
CA GLU A 74 -4.47 10.23 -11.88
C GLU A 74 -5.36 9.20 -12.56
N GLY A 75 -4.82 8.46 -13.53
CA GLY A 75 -5.55 7.41 -14.24
C GLY A 75 -6.04 6.31 -13.30
N LEU A 76 -5.15 5.76 -12.48
CA LEU A 76 -5.53 4.69 -11.55
C LEU A 76 -6.49 5.16 -10.47
N ARG A 77 -6.35 6.40 -9.97
CA ARG A 77 -7.30 6.95 -9.00
C ARG A 77 -8.72 7.01 -9.57
N ALA A 78 -8.87 7.53 -10.80
CA ALA A 78 -10.17 7.59 -11.46
C ALA A 78 -10.78 6.19 -11.65
N MET A 79 -9.99 5.22 -12.11
CA MET A 79 -10.44 3.84 -12.30
C MET A 79 -10.90 3.19 -10.99
N VAL A 80 -10.12 3.38 -9.92
CA VAL A 80 -10.44 2.82 -8.60
C VAL A 80 -11.72 3.46 -8.04
N GLU A 81 -11.88 4.79 -8.16
CA GLU A 81 -13.10 5.49 -7.74
C GLU A 81 -14.34 5.01 -8.49
N GLU A 82 -14.27 4.83 -9.81
CA GLU A 82 -15.36 4.28 -10.63
C GLU A 82 -15.75 2.85 -10.20
N GLN A 83 -14.76 2.02 -9.89
CA GLN A 83 -14.98 0.65 -9.47
C GLN A 83 -15.66 0.58 -8.09
N PHE A 84 -15.23 1.42 -7.14
CA PHE A 84 -15.89 1.52 -5.83
C PHE A 84 -17.33 2.07 -5.94
N ALA A 85 -17.56 3.07 -6.79
CA ALA A 85 -18.90 3.60 -7.04
C ALA A 85 -19.85 2.55 -7.63
N SER A 86 -19.32 1.68 -8.50
CA SER A 86 -20.08 0.56 -9.07
C SER A 86 -20.43 -0.51 -8.02
N ILE A 87 -19.54 -0.77 -7.05
CA ILE A 87 -19.77 -1.75 -5.97
C ILE A 87 -20.79 -1.24 -4.95
N GLU A 88 -20.77 0.05 -4.59
CA GLU A 88 -21.78 0.63 -3.67
C GLU A 88 -23.18 0.71 -4.32
N GLY A 89 -23.25 0.87 -5.64
CA GLY A 89 -24.51 0.88 -6.40
C GLY A 89 -25.27 -0.45 -6.35
N ASP A 90 -24.57 -1.58 -6.34
CA ASP A 90 -25.16 -2.93 -6.27
C ASP A 90 -25.68 -3.30 -4.87
N PHE A 91 -25.28 -2.58 -3.82
CA PHE A 91 -25.73 -2.83 -2.45
C PHE A 91 -27.06 -2.13 -2.09
N TYR A 92 -27.55 -1.23 -2.95
CA TYR A 92 -28.81 -0.48 -2.79
C TYR A 92 -29.98 -1.00 -3.65
N VAL A 93 -29.80 -2.15 -4.33
CA VAL A 93 -30.88 -2.85 -5.04
C VAL A 93 -31.10 -4.21 -4.39
N SER A 94 -31.74 -4.23 -3.22
CA SER A 94 -32.34 -5.43 -2.60
C SER A 94 -33.45 -5.04 -1.63
#